data_AF-A0A959IT06-F1
#
_entry.id   AF-A0A959IT06-F1
#
_cell.length_a   1.000
_cell.length_b   1.000
_cell.length_c   1.000
_cell.angle_alpha   90.00
_cell.angle_beta   90.00
_cell.angle_gamma   90.00
#
_symmetry.space_group_name_H-M   'P 1'
#
loop_
_entity.id
_entity.type
_entity.pdbx_description
1 polymer ?
#
loop_
_entity_poly.entity_id
_entity_poly.type
_entity_poly.pdbx_seq_one_letter_code
_entity_poly.pdbx_strand_id
1 'polypeptide(L)'
;MVQSLPTCDYRSQTFSLANPGAFKEQALFWLADFPTGVYLDSNAHRSYPGIDREALIAAGALRSFSQEAASGAFTELQRFWNDEPAWLFGHLSYELKNDVERLS
;
A
#
# COMPACT_ATOMS: atom_id res chain seq x y z
N MET A 1 -8.63 20.91 -15.81
CA MET A 1 -7.31 20.42 -16.25
C MET A 1 -6.91 19.30 -15.30
N VAL A 2 -6.91 18.05 -15.76
CA VAL A 2 -6.35 16.94 -14.97
C VAL A 2 -4.86 16.93 -15.27
N GLN A 3 -4.04 17.34 -14.31
CA GLN A 3 -2.59 17.23 -14.43
C GLN A 3 -2.23 15.75 -14.40
N SER A 4 -1.49 15.28 -15.40
CA SER A 4 -0.95 13.92 -15.45
C SER A 4 0.05 13.75 -14.31
N LEU A 5 -0.13 12.72 -13.48
CA LEU A 5 0.80 12.38 -12.41
C LEU A 5 2.17 11.98 -13.00
N PRO A 6 3.28 12.34 -12.35
CA PRO A 6 4.61 11.81 -12.63
C PRO A 6 4.56 10.28 -12.70
N THR A 7 5.00 9.70 -13.81
CA THR A 7 5.07 8.25 -13.96
C THR A 7 6.45 7.77 -13.54
N CYS A 8 6.56 7.14 -12.37
CA CYS A 8 7.67 6.22 -12.11
C CYS A 8 7.67 5.13 -13.19
N ASP A 9 8.82 4.86 -13.80
CA ASP A 9 8.98 3.80 -14.79
C ASP A 9 9.00 2.43 -14.10
N TYR A 10 7.82 1.84 -13.90
CA TYR A 10 7.68 0.54 -13.26
C TYR A 10 7.93 -0.58 -14.28
N ARG A 11 9.02 -1.34 -14.07
CA ARG A 11 9.20 -2.61 -14.77
C ARG A 11 8.20 -3.63 -14.24
N SER A 12 7.44 -4.25 -15.14
CA SER A 12 6.49 -5.30 -14.79
C SER A 12 6.76 -6.55 -15.62
N GLN A 13 6.51 -7.72 -15.02
CA GLN A 13 6.55 -9.01 -15.68
C GLN A 13 5.40 -9.87 -15.15
N THR A 14 4.88 -10.76 -15.99
CA THR A 14 3.74 -11.62 -15.68
C THR A 14 4.10 -13.06 -15.93
N PHE A 15 3.73 -13.93 -15.00
CA PHE A 15 3.98 -15.37 -15.06
C PHE A 15 2.70 -16.14 -14.75
N SER A 16 2.55 -17.33 -15.32
CA SER A 16 1.46 -18.24 -14.98
C SER A 16 1.82 -19.04 -13.74
N LEU A 17 0.90 -19.11 -12.78
CA LEU A 17 1.07 -19.89 -11.54
C LEU A 17 0.34 -21.22 -11.67
N ALA A 18 1.05 -22.34 -11.49
CA ALA A 18 0.46 -23.68 -11.48
C ALA A 18 -0.42 -23.90 -10.24
N ASN A 19 0.02 -23.39 -9.07
CA ASN A 19 -0.72 -23.46 -7.81
C ASN A 19 -0.64 -22.09 -7.11
N PRO A 20 -1.63 -21.21 -7.30
CA PRO A 20 -1.66 -19.90 -6.65
C PRO A 20 -1.67 -19.97 -5.11
N GLY A 21 -2.30 -20.99 -4.51
CA GLY A 21 -2.36 -21.14 -3.06
C GLY A 21 -0.98 -21.41 -2.45
N ALA A 22 -0.25 -22.38 -3.00
CA ALA A 22 1.12 -22.67 -2.58
C ALA A 22 2.06 -21.48 -2.83
N PHE A 23 1.85 -20.74 -3.93
CA PHE A 23 2.62 -19.52 -4.20
C PHE A 23 2.37 -18.44 -3.13
N LYS A 24 1.13 -18.22 -2.69
CA LYS A 24 0.81 -17.24 -1.64
C LYS A 24 1.55 -17.56 -0.34
N GLU A 25 1.58 -18.82 0.08
CA GLU A 25 2.32 -19.26 1.26
C GLU A 25 3.83 -19.00 1.11
N GLN A 26 4.42 -19.41 -0.01
CA GLN A 26 5.85 -19.19 -0.28
C GLN A 26 6.20 -17.71 -0.35
N ALA A 27 5.35 -16.89 -0.97
CA ALA A 27 5.55 -15.46 -1.07
C ALA A 27 5.44 -14.76 0.29
N LEU A 28 4.57 -15.23 1.19
CA LEU A 28 4.50 -14.73 2.56
C LEU A 28 5.76 -15.07 3.36
N PHE A 29 6.30 -16.30 3.21
CA PHE A 29 7.58 -16.66 3.83
C PHE A 29 8.73 -15.82 3.28
N TRP A 30 8.80 -15.64 1.96
CA TRP A 30 9.78 -14.76 1.32
C TRP A 30 9.67 -13.31 1.80
N LEU A 31 8.45 -12.80 2.02
CA LEU A 31 8.23 -11.45 2.53
C LEU A 31 8.82 -11.23 3.93
N ALA A 32 8.89 -12.28 4.76
CA ALA A 32 9.39 -12.19 6.13
C ALA A 32 10.89 -11.84 6.21
N ASP A 33 11.65 -12.02 5.12
CA ASP A 33 13.06 -11.63 5.05
C ASP A 33 13.27 -10.11 4.89
N PHE A 34 12.18 -9.36 4.66
CA PHE A 34 12.23 -7.91 4.47
C PHE A 34 11.87 -7.17 5.77
N PRO A 35 12.60 -6.09 6.13
CA PRO A 35 12.28 -5.29 7.33
C PRO A 35 10.89 -4.63 7.28
N THR A 36 10.42 -4.32 6.07
CA THR A 36 9.11 -3.71 5.81
C THR A 36 8.41 -4.53 4.74
N GLY A 37 7.18 -4.98 5.03
CA GLY A 37 6.39 -5.76 4.10
C GLY A 37 4.90 -5.52 4.30
N VAL A 38 4.13 -5.58 3.21
CA VAL A 38 2.66 -5.53 3.24
C VAL A 38 2.12 -6.72 2.46
N TYR A 39 1.17 -7.42 3.08
CA TYR A 39 0.47 -8.57 2.50
C TYR A 39 -1.04 -8.34 2.60
N LEU A 40 -1.70 -8.18 1.46
CA LEU A 40 -3.16 -7.98 1.36
C LEU A 40 -3.74 -9.19 0.63
N ASP A 41 -4.61 -9.95 1.28
CA ASP A 41 -5.25 -11.15 0.72
C ASP A 41 -6.77 -10.98 0.74
N SER A 42 -7.40 -11.25 -0.41
CA SER A 42 -8.87 -11.23 -0.52
C SER A 42 -9.54 -12.43 0.16
N ASN A 43 -8.76 -13.42 0.61
CA ASN A 43 -9.22 -14.69 1.19
C ASN A 43 -10.25 -15.39 0.28
N ALA A 44 -9.99 -15.41 -1.03
CA ALA A 44 -10.86 -15.96 -2.07
C ALA A 44 -12.27 -15.32 -2.18
N HIS A 45 -12.51 -14.17 -1.54
CA HIS A 45 -13.79 -13.44 -1.64
C HIS A 45 -13.90 -12.60 -2.92
N ARG A 46 -13.72 -13.24 -4.09
CA ARG A 46 -13.73 -12.56 -5.40
C ARG A 46 -15.07 -11.96 -5.82
N SER A 47 -16.16 -12.39 -5.17
CA SER A 47 -17.50 -11.85 -5.43
C SER A 47 -17.80 -10.56 -4.67
N TYR A 48 -16.91 -10.12 -3.77
CA TYR A 48 -17.12 -8.89 -3.02
C TYR A 48 -16.85 -7.66 -3.91
N PRO A 49 -17.74 -6.65 -3.90
CA PRO A 49 -17.56 -5.45 -4.71
C PRO A 49 -16.22 -4.75 -4.43
N GLY A 50 -15.48 -4.43 -5.49
CA GLY A 50 -14.19 -3.73 -5.39
C GLY A 50 -12.97 -4.62 -5.20
N ILE A 51 -13.12 -5.94 -5.11
CA ILE A 51 -11.99 -6.88 -5.12
C ILE A 51 -11.66 -7.30 -6.56
N ASP A 52 -10.54 -6.80 -7.10
CA ASP A 52 -10.05 -7.14 -8.44
C ASP A 52 -8.74 -7.96 -8.44
N ARG A 53 -8.10 -8.12 -7.27
CA ARG A 53 -6.89 -8.94 -7.07
C ARG A 53 -7.10 -9.95 -5.95
N GLU A 54 -6.57 -11.15 -6.17
CA GLU A 54 -6.60 -12.22 -5.16
C GLU A 54 -5.69 -11.89 -3.98
N ALA A 55 -4.47 -11.43 -4.26
CA ALA A 55 -3.48 -11.03 -3.28
C ALA A 55 -2.57 -9.94 -3.86
N LEU A 56 -2.07 -9.05 -3.00
CA LEU A 56 -1.10 -8.00 -3.31
C LEU A 56 -0.01 -8.01 -2.24
N ILE A 57 1.24 -7.97 -2.70
CA ILE A 57 2.43 -8.08 -1.84
C ILE A 57 3.39 -6.95 -2.21
N ALA A 58 3.89 -6.25 -1.20
CA ALA A 58 4.94 -5.24 -1.33
C ALA A 58 6.06 -5.56 -0.36
N ALA A 59 7.29 -5.67 -0.85
CA ALA A 59 8.47 -6.05 -0.08
C ALA A 59 9.52 -4.94 -0.12
N GLY A 60 9.97 -4.50 1.06
CA GLY A 60 10.85 -3.35 1.21
C GLY A 60 10.14 -2.00 1.01
N ALA A 61 10.89 -0.92 1.20
CA ALA A 61 10.43 0.45 0.95
C ALA A 61 11.60 1.31 0.48
N LEU A 62 11.41 2.01 -0.64
CA LEU A 62 12.38 3.01 -1.13
C LEU A 62 12.32 4.30 -0.30
N ARG A 63 11.10 4.67 0.09
CA ARG A 63 10.79 5.81 0.94
C ARG A 63 9.74 5.38 1.95
N SER A 64 9.81 5.93 3.16
CA SER A 64 8.85 5.69 4.23
C SER A 64 8.36 7.02 4.80
N PHE A 65 7.08 7.08 5.10
CA PHE A 65 6.44 8.19 5.79
C PHE A 65 5.79 7.64 7.07
N SER A 66 6.07 8.28 8.21
CA SER A 66 5.44 7.99 9.49
C SER A 66 5.29 9.29 10.25
N GLN A 67 4.10 9.54 10.79
CA GLN A 67 3.78 10.75 11.54
C GLN A 67 3.08 10.36 12.83
N GLU A 68 3.69 10.70 13.97
CA GLU A 68 3.13 10.39 15.29
C GLU A 68 2.12 11.46 15.75
N ALA A 69 2.30 12.70 15.32
CA ALA A 69 1.38 13.79 15.65
C ALA A 69 0.11 13.70 14.78
N ALA A 70 -1.05 13.64 15.43
CA ALA A 70 -2.34 13.59 14.74
C ALA A 70 -2.67 14.86 13.94
N SER A 71 -2.01 16.00 14.22
CA SER A 71 -2.24 17.26 13.53
C SER A 71 -1.33 17.45 12.31
N GLY A 72 -1.91 17.82 11.18
CA GLY A 72 -1.22 18.10 9.92
C GLY A 72 -0.75 16.86 9.14
N ALA A 73 -1.09 15.65 9.58
CA ALA A 73 -0.63 14.39 9.00
C ALA A 73 -1.06 14.22 7.54
N PHE A 74 -2.29 14.62 7.17
CA PHE A 74 -2.73 14.57 5.76
C PHE A 74 -1.99 15.58 4.87
N THR A 75 -1.63 16.74 5.43
CA THR A 75 -0.86 17.76 4.68
C THR A 75 0.55 17.26 4.41
N GLU A 76 1.20 16.66 5.40
CA GLU A 76 2.53 16.08 5.23
C GLU A 76 2.52 14.85 4.33
N LEU A 77 1.50 14.00 4.43
CA LEU A 77 1.31 12.88 3.51
C LEU A 77 1.13 13.37 2.06
N GLN A 78 0.36 14.44 1.86
CA GLN A 78 0.18 15.03 0.53
C GLN A 78 1.49 15.62 -0.02
N ARG A 79 2.31 16.24 0.82
CA ARG A 79 3.65 16.71 0.43
C ARG A 79 4.56 15.55 0.04
N PHE A 80 4.59 14.50 0.85
CA PHE A 80 5.35 13.27 0.58
C PHE A 80 4.96 12.64 -0.76
N TRP A 81 3.65 12.55 -1.04
CA TRP A 81 3.13 12.07 -2.32
C TRP A 81 3.55 12.98 -3.48
N ASN A 82 3.34 14.28 -3.38
CA ASN A 82 3.60 15.23 -4.46
C ASN A 82 5.09 15.31 -4.85
N ASP A 83 5.98 15.03 -3.90
CA ASP A 83 7.43 15.00 -4.11
C ASP A 83 7.85 13.86 -5.06
N GLU A 84 7.32 12.66 -4.88
CA GLU A 84 7.55 11.53 -5.80
C GLU A 84 6.35 10.57 -5.80
N PRO A 85 5.38 10.76 -6.71
CA PRO A 85 4.19 9.93 -6.79
C PRO A 85 4.51 8.48 -7.15
N ALA A 86 4.26 7.56 -6.21
CA ALA A 86 4.54 6.14 -6.39
C ALA A 86 3.57 5.24 -5.62
N TRP A 87 3.72 3.91 -5.73
CA TRP A 87 2.96 3.00 -4.86
C TRP A 87 3.16 3.33 -3.39
N LEU A 88 2.05 3.59 -2.69
CA LEU A 88 2.04 3.87 -1.27
C LEU A 88 1.29 2.76 -0.54
N PHE A 89 2.01 2.02 0.28
CA PHE A 89 1.46 1.00 1.16
C PHE A 89 1.62 1.41 2.61
N GLY A 90 0.62 1.11 3.44
CA GLY A 90 0.66 1.45 4.86
C GLY A 90 -0.71 1.36 5.50
N HIS A 91 -0.86 2.01 6.63
CA HIS A 91 -2.09 2.10 7.39
C HIS A 91 -2.28 3.53 7.89
N LEU A 92 -3.54 3.90 8.10
CA LEU A 92 -3.92 5.16 8.73
C LEU A 92 -4.46 4.82 10.11
N SER A 93 -3.85 5.37 11.16
CA SER A 93 -4.30 5.13 12.53
C SER A 93 -5.58 5.91 12.82
N TYR A 94 -6.36 5.43 13.79
CA TYR A 94 -7.61 6.08 14.20
C TYR A 94 -7.40 7.51 14.75
N GLU A 95 -6.23 7.81 15.31
CA GLU A 95 -5.91 9.12 15.90
C GLU A 95 -5.93 10.28 14.88
N LEU A 96 -5.87 9.97 13.58
CA LEU A 96 -6.03 10.95 12.49
C LEU A 96 -7.41 11.61 12.46
N LYS A 97 -8.38 11.14 13.26
CA LYS A 97 -9.68 11.80 13.42
C LYS A 97 -9.55 13.27 13.81
N ASN A 98 -8.55 13.64 14.61
CA ASN A 98 -8.35 15.00 15.09
C ASN A 98 -7.97 15.98 13.97
N ASP A 99 -7.53 15.46 12.84
CA ASP A 99 -7.14 16.22 11.64
C ASP A 99 -8.31 16.44 10.67
N VAL A 100 -9.39 15.65 10.83
CA VAL A 100 -10.60 15.70 9.98
C VAL A 100 -11.77 16.31 10.73
N GLU A 101 -11.83 16.10 12.04
CA GLU A 101 -12.95 16.48 12.90
C GLU A 101 -12.48 17.40 14.04
N ARG A 102 -13.27 18.43 14.35
CA ARG A 102 -13.07 19.24 15.54
C ARG A 102 -13.62 18.50 16.76
N LEU A 103 -12.82 17.62 17.34
CA LEU A 103 -13.16 16.95 18.59
C LEU A 103 -12.68 17.85 19.75
N SER A 104 -13.65 18.43 20.47
CA SER A 104 -13.47 19.24 21.67
C SER A 104 -13.68 18.42 22.93
#